data_AF-A0A931G075-F1
#
_entry.id   AF-A0A931G075-F1
#
_cell.length_a   1.000
_cell.length_b   1.000
_cell.length_c   1.000
_cell.angle_alpha   90.00
_cell.angle_beta   90.00
_cell.angle_gamma   90.00
#
_symmetry.space_group_name_H-M   'P 1'
#
loop_
_entity.id
_entity.type
_entity.pdbx_description
1 polymer ?
#
loop_
_entity_poly.entity_id
_entity_poly.type
_entity_poly.pdbx_seq_one_letter_code
_entity_poly.pdbx_strand_id
1 'polypeptide(L)'
;MTETLGVPAHDAGLIVERPELTVGIVHAISRPTGLELDLLARRPLDRRDASERQADIRAGRTGPPAAPRRLLPPYDEGIDLRVGWLDQSGRAHWEFGSWSSSSGDHFEGTHGPSLRTVLALPPLFDHVPVVFAWPEIGFPETVVDLSLPDRATVERDTISIWDAPLRVGRPPDPLRHRVGGLDVDEPAIEAGRIVAAPRVLSRDGDAAVVLTRLTAVGTALSVEILSVAGEERARAAMAGDYPPSRPPPSVPDPGYLRTRGPGAAIAAVHDRDAVWVEPHTCSFGGDDRAYRATAEFVLSRPAGDVLTLLVAWPSAGLPDVCVDVPVLGFG
;
A
#
# COMPACT_ATOMS: atom_id res chain seq x y z
N MET A 1 -9.20 -10.89 -0.93
CA MET A 1 -8.00 -10.83 -1.78
C MET A 1 -7.46 -12.25 -1.86
N THR A 2 -7.21 -12.73 -3.07
CA THR A 2 -6.78 -14.11 -3.36
C THR A 2 -5.36 -14.33 -2.83
N GLU A 3 -5.09 -15.50 -2.24
CA GLU A 3 -3.76 -15.93 -1.76
C GLU A 3 -2.79 -16.22 -2.93
N THR A 4 -2.67 -15.26 -3.82
CA THR A 4 -1.89 -15.33 -5.05
C THR A 4 -1.06 -14.07 -5.22
N LEU A 5 0.20 -14.23 -5.61
CA LEU A 5 0.99 -13.16 -6.21
C LEU A 5 0.44 -12.91 -7.62
N GLY A 6 -0.17 -11.74 -7.82
CA GLY A 6 -0.59 -11.30 -9.15
C GLY A 6 0.54 -10.60 -9.89
N VAL A 7 0.25 -10.15 -11.10
CA VAL A 7 1.23 -9.48 -11.96
C VAL A 7 1.16 -7.96 -11.75
N PRO A 8 2.30 -7.27 -11.49
CA PRO A 8 2.34 -5.81 -11.48
C PRO A 8 1.79 -5.25 -12.80
N ALA A 9 0.77 -4.41 -12.68
CA ALA A 9 0.06 -3.86 -13.82
C ALA A 9 0.48 -2.41 -14.14
N HIS A 10 1.14 -1.74 -13.20
CA HIS A 10 1.66 -0.38 -13.35
C HIS A 10 2.86 -0.20 -12.42
N ASP A 11 3.84 0.60 -12.83
CA ASP A 11 5.07 0.88 -12.07
C ASP A 11 4.87 1.78 -10.83
N ALA A 12 3.61 2.00 -10.39
CA ALA A 12 3.18 3.09 -9.51
C ALA A 12 3.58 4.51 -10.01
N GLY A 13 3.09 5.54 -9.32
CA GLY A 13 3.46 6.94 -9.55
C GLY A 13 2.27 7.85 -9.84
N LEU A 14 2.59 9.14 -9.97
CA LEU A 14 1.59 10.19 -10.22
C LEU A 14 0.95 9.98 -11.59
N ILE A 15 -0.38 9.93 -11.59
CA ILE A 15 -1.20 9.85 -12.80
C ILE A 15 -1.99 11.14 -13.04
N VAL A 16 -2.22 11.91 -11.98
CA VAL A 16 -2.87 13.22 -12.06
C VAL A 16 -2.14 14.18 -11.13
N GLU A 17 -1.74 15.33 -11.66
CA GLU A 17 -1.23 16.45 -10.88
C GLU A 17 -1.99 17.71 -11.28
N ARG A 18 -2.83 18.21 -10.37
CA ARG A 18 -3.62 19.43 -10.57
C ARG A 18 -3.62 20.28 -9.31
N PRO A 19 -3.95 21.59 -9.43
CA PRO A 19 -4.01 22.48 -8.28
C PRO A 19 -4.95 21.99 -7.17
N GLU A 20 -6.02 21.26 -7.50
CA GLU A 20 -7.01 20.79 -6.54
C GLU A 20 -6.62 19.48 -5.86
N LEU A 21 -5.86 18.64 -6.55
CA LEU A 21 -5.65 17.24 -6.19
C LEU A 21 -4.46 16.65 -6.97
N THR A 22 -3.64 15.87 -6.26
CA THR A 22 -2.78 14.87 -6.88
C THR A 22 -3.39 13.48 -6.70
N VAL A 23 -3.27 12.64 -7.72
CA VAL A 23 -3.65 11.22 -7.65
C VAL A 23 -2.50 10.40 -8.18
N GLY A 24 -2.06 9.43 -7.39
CA GLY A 24 -1.07 8.44 -7.81
C GLY A 24 -1.57 7.03 -7.62
N ILE A 25 -1.06 6.13 -8.47
CA ILE A 25 -1.19 4.69 -8.26
C ILE A 25 -0.11 4.31 -7.27
N VAL A 26 -0.51 3.83 -6.10
CA VAL A 26 0.41 3.26 -5.10
C VAL A 26 0.77 1.83 -5.49
N HIS A 27 -0.22 1.09 -5.98
CA HIS A 27 -0.06 -0.28 -6.47
C HIS A 27 -1.14 -0.62 -7.48
N ALA A 28 -0.79 -1.41 -8.51
CA ALA A 28 -1.77 -2.01 -9.41
C ALA A 28 -1.39 -3.47 -9.67
N ILE A 29 -2.30 -4.40 -9.39
CA ILE A 29 -2.08 -5.84 -9.57
C ILE A 29 -3.16 -6.45 -10.46
N SER A 30 -2.74 -7.04 -11.57
CA SER A 30 -3.59 -7.84 -12.43
C SER A 30 -3.62 -9.30 -11.96
N ARG A 31 -4.83 -9.87 -11.90
CA ARG A 31 -5.08 -11.28 -11.61
C ARG A 31 -6.12 -11.82 -12.61
N PRO A 32 -6.23 -13.14 -12.80
CA PRO A 32 -7.28 -13.73 -13.63
C PRO A 32 -8.70 -13.36 -13.17
N THR A 33 -8.85 -13.07 -11.87
CA THR A 33 -10.13 -12.71 -11.25
C THR A 33 -10.45 -11.21 -11.28
N GLY A 34 -9.49 -10.35 -11.62
CA GLY A 34 -9.69 -8.90 -11.59
C GLY A 34 -8.40 -8.09 -11.52
N LEU A 35 -8.54 -6.79 -11.74
CA LEU A 35 -7.48 -5.80 -11.54
C LEU A 35 -7.73 -5.08 -10.20
N GLU A 36 -6.73 -5.09 -9.33
CA GLU A 36 -6.76 -4.33 -8.09
C GLU A 36 -5.94 -3.05 -8.25
N LEU A 37 -6.53 -1.90 -7.93
CA LEU A 37 -5.88 -0.60 -7.94
C LEU A 37 -5.90 0.00 -6.54
N ASP A 38 -4.73 0.25 -5.98
CA ASP A 38 -4.53 1.04 -4.78
C ASP A 38 -4.10 2.44 -5.18
N LEU A 39 -4.93 3.42 -4.84
CA LEU A 39 -4.78 4.81 -5.22
C LEU A 39 -4.61 5.65 -3.98
N LEU A 40 -3.76 6.66 -4.06
CA LEU A 40 -3.69 7.72 -3.07
C LEU A 40 -4.00 9.05 -3.76
N ALA A 41 -5.05 9.70 -3.27
CA ALA A 41 -5.44 11.03 -3.68
C ALA A 41 -5.03 12.01 -2.57
N ARG A 42 -4.20 13.01 -2.87
CA ARG A 42 -3.75 14.00 -1.88
C ARG A 42 -4.18 15.39 -2.30
N ARG A 43 -4.88 16.08 -1.41
CA ARG A 43 -5.22 17.49 -1.62
C ARG A 43 -4.04 18.38 -1.21
N PRO A 44 -3.86 19.53 -1.84
CA PRO A 44 -2.91 20.52 -1.34
C PRO A 44 -3.29 20.90 0.10
N LEU A 45 -2.29 21.27 0.89
CA LEU A 45 -2.53 21.82 2.22
C LEU A 45 -3.30 23.14 2.06
N ASP A 46 -4.55 23.15 2.53
CA ASP A 46 -5.41 24.33 2.53
C ASP A 46 -5.82 24.65 3.96
N ARG A 47 -5.29 25.76 4.48
CA ARG A 47 -5.52 26.22 5.86
C ARG A 47 -6.85 26.97 6.03
N ARG A 48 -7.61 27.16 4.95
CA ARG A 48 -8.96 27.72 5.00
C ARG A 48 -9.93 26.71 5.56
N ASP A 49 -10.93 27.19 6.31
CA ASP A 49 -11.95 26.30 6.84
C ASP A 49 -12.90 25.77 5.74
N ALA A 50 -13.76 24.80 6.09
CA ALA A 50 -14.69 24.20 5.12
C ALA A 50 -15.75 25.21 4.60
N SER A 51 -16.12 26.20 5.42
CA SER A 51 -17.14 27.20 5.07
C SER A 51 -16.58 28.23 4.10
N GLU A 52 -15.35 28.69 4.33
CA GLU A 52 -14.61 29.58 3.43
C GLU A 52 -14.42 28.93 2.05
N ARG A 53 -14.03 27.65 2.01
CA ARG A 53 -13.90 26.89 0.76
C ARG A 53 -15.21 26.78 0.00
N GLN A 54 -16.29 26.40 0.68
CA GLN A 54 -17.59 26.25 0.04
C GLN A 54 -18.13 27.59 -0.47
N ALA A 55 -17.86 28.68 0.26
CA ALA A 55 -18.23 30.02 -0.15
C ALA A 55 -17.46 30.46 -1.40
N ASP A 56 -16.15 30.20 -1.49
CA ASP A 56 -15.31 30.52 -2.65
C ASP A 56 -15.73 29.75 -3.91
N ILE A 57 -15.98 28.44 -3.79
CA ILE A 57 -16.47 27.58 -4.88
C ILE A 57 -17.82 28.11 -5.40
N ARG A 58 -18.77 28.40 -4.50
CA ARG A 58 -20.09 28.92 -4.87
C ARG A 58 -20.04 30.33 -5.44
N ALA A 59 -19.07 31.15 -5.01
CA ALA A 59 -18.90 32.51 -5.49
C ALA A 59 -18.12 32.59 -6.81
N GLY A 60 -17.54 31.48 -7.30
CA GLY A 60 -16.76 31.43 -8.53
C GLY A 60 -15.50 32.31 -8.50
N ARG A 61 -15.02 32.67 -7.31
CA ARG A 61 -13.95 33.69 -7.15
C ARG A 61 -12.54 33.10 -7.25
N THR A 62 -12.36 31.84 -6.91
CA THR A 62 -11.04 31.20 -6.73
C THR A 62 -11.08 29.67 -6.79
N GLY A 63 -12.05 29.10 -7.51
CA GLY A 63 -12.16 27.65 -7.73
C GLY A 63 -12.20 27.30 -9.22
N PRO A 64 -11.76 26.10 -9.61
CA PRO A 64 -11.98 25.64 -10.97
C PRO A 64 -13.49 25.66 -11.28
N PRO A 65 -13.88 25.96 -12.54
CA PRO A 65 -15.27 25.87 -12.96
C PRO A 65 -15.82 24.47 -12.65
N ALA A 66 -17.13 24.39 -12.37
CA ALA A 66 -17.80 23.12 -12.14
C ALA A 66 -17.42 22.13 -13.25
N ALA A 67 -16.92 20.96 -12.83
CA ALA A 67 -16.46 19.91 -13.72
C ALA A 67 -17.50 19.60 -14.81
N PRO A 68 -17.11 19.46 -16.10
CA PRO A 68 -18.00 18.91 -17.11
C PRO A 68 -18.52 17.54 -16.64
N ARG A 69 -19.84 17.35 -16.65
CA ARG A 69 -20.51 16.11 -16.21
C ARG A 69 -20.94 15.29 -17.41
N ARG A 70 -19.99 14.64 -18.07
CA ARG A 70 -20.27 13.81 -19.26
C ARG A 70 -20.35 12.33 -18.89
N LEU A 71 -19.58 11.92 -17.89
CA LEU A 71 -19.40 10.52 -17.49
C LEU A 71 -19.98 10.25 -16.10
N LEU A 72 -20.03 11.26 -15.23
CA LEU A 72 -20.50 11.16 -13.86
C LEU A 72 -22.00 10.82 -13.78
N PRO A 73 -22.42 10.06 -12.75
CA PRO A 73 -23.83 9.91 -12.43
C PRO A 73 -24.48 11.27 -12.11
N PRO A 74 -25.82 11.38 -12.24
CA PRO A 74 -26.53 12.63 -11.99
C PRO A 74 -26.57 13.08 -10.51
N TYR A 75 -26.06 12.26 -9.58
CA TYR A 75 -26.09 12.55 -8.14
C TYR A 75 -24.78 13.19 -7.67
N ASP A 76 -24.91 14.18 -6.80
CA ASP A 76 -23.80 15.00 -6.26
C ASP A 76 -23.21 14.48 -4.96
N GLU A 77 -23.74 13.38 -4.42
CA GLU A 77 -23.37 12.92 -3.10
C GLU A 77 -22.18 11.96 -3.18
N GLY A 78 -21.08 12.35 -2.54
CA GLY A 78 -19.85 11.56 -2.41
C GLY A 78 -18.85 12.31 -1.56
N ILE A 79 -18.30 11.66 -0.54
CA ILE A 79 -17.24 12.25 0.31
C ILE A 79 -15.84 12.00 -0.26
N ASP A 80 -15.72 11.13 -1.26
CA ASP A 80 -14.47 10.51 -1.70
C ASP A 80 -14.22 10.71 -3.20
N LEU A 81 -12.95 10.50 -3.61
CA LEU A 81 -12.56 10.38 -5.01
C LEU A 81 -13.39 9.28 -5.68
N ARG A 82 -14.13 9.64 -6.74
CA ARG A 82 -14.85 8.67 -7.58
C ARG A 82 -13.91 8.11 -8.63
N VAL A 83 -13.93 6.79 -8.80
CA VAL A 83 -13.12 6.09 -9.78
C VAL A 83 -14.00 5.17 -10.60
N GLY A 84 -13.79 5.16 -11.91
CA GLY A 84 -14.48 4.27 -12.82
C GLY A 84 -13.59 3.85 -13.98
N TRP A 85 -14.10 3.01 -14.85
CA TRP A 85 -13.42 2.59 -16.07
C TRP A 85 -14.35 2.72 -17.28
N LEU A 86 -13.78 2.96 -18.45
CA LEU A 86 -14.55 3.06 -19.70
C LEU A 86 -14.57 1.71 -20.42
N ASP A 87 -15.75 1.28 -20.84
CA ASP A 87 -15.88 0.16 -21.78
C ASP A 87 -15.56 0.57 -23.22
N GLN A 88 -15.59 -0.39 -24.14
CA GLN A 88 -15.30 -0.15 -25.56
C GLN A 88 -16.27 0.84 -26.23
N SER A 89 -17.45 1.09 -25.66
CA SER A 89 -18.41 2.08 -26.14
C SER A 89 -18.18 3.48 -25.57
N GLY A 90 -17.19 3.64 -24.68
CA GLY A 90 -16.90 4.88 -23.96
C GLY A 90 -17.85 5.13 -22.79
N ARG A 91 -18.63 4.12 -22.36
CA ARG A 91 -19.50 4.23 -21.19
C ARG A 91 -18.70 4.00 -19.92
N ALA A 92 -18.88 4.89 -18.94
CA ALA A 92 -18.26 4.77 -17.63
C ALA A 92 -18.99 3.76 -16.73
N HIS A 93 -18.21 2.88 -16.11
CA HIS A 93 -18.61 1.97 -15.03
C HIS A 93 -17.93 2.44 -13.76
N TRP A 94 -18.71 2.95 -12.81
CA TRP A 94 -18.21 3.54 -11.58
C TRP A 94 -18.10 2.50 -10.49
N GLU A 95 -16.96 2.50 -9.80
CA GLU A 95 -16.62 1.55 -8.76
C GLU A 95 -16.46 2.28 -7.43
N PHE A 96 -16.86 1.60 -6.37
CA PHE A 96 -16.71 2.12 -5.01
C PHE A 96 -15.54 1.42 -4.34
N GLY A 97 -14.70 2.19 -3.63
CA GLY A 97 -13.57 1.66 -2.90
C GLY A 97 -14.00 0.55 -1.94
N SER A 98 -13.33 -0.60 -2.02
CA SER A 98 -13.53 -1.70 -1.08
C SER A 98 -12.95 -1.40 0.31
N TRP A 99 -12.03 -0.45 0.36
CA TRP A 99 -11.47 0.14 1.57
C TRP A 99 -11.12 1.60 1.28
N SER A 100 -11.31 2.45 2.29
CA SER A 100 -10.99 3.87 2.25
C SER A 100 -10.41 4.27 3.60
N SER A 101 -9.29 4.99 3.58
CA SER A 101 -8.73 5.63 4.77
C SER A 101 -8.39 7.07 4.43
N SER A 102 -8.71 7.96 5.36
CA SER A 102 -8.30 9.35 5.30
C SER A 102 -7.23 9.62 6.37
N SER A 103 -6.13 10.21 5.95
CA SER A 103 -5.05 10.70 6.81
C SER A 103 -4.63 12.10 6.34
N GLY A 104 -3.59 12.64 6.96
CA GLY A 104 -3.07 13.97 6.63
C GLY A 104 -3.54 15.04 7.61
N ASP A 105 -2.74 16.09 7.67
CA ASP A 105 -2.96 17.16 8.63
C ASP A 105 -3.86 18.24 8.03
N HIS A 106 -4.85 18.65 8.80
CA HIS A 106 -5.73 19.74 8.43
C HIS A 106 -5.17 21.11 8.83
N PHE A 107 -4.17 21.17 9.73
CA PHE A 107 -3.71 22.41 10.36
C PHE A 107 -2.20 22.52 10.61
N GLU A 108 -1.51 21.50 11.13
CA GLU A 108 -0.13 21.63 11.66
C GLU A 108 0.95 20.94 10.82
N GLY A 109 0.57 20.16 9.82
CA GLY A 109 1.46 19.25 9.11
C GLY A 109 1.94 19.80 7.78
N THR A 110 2.86 19.05 7.17
CA THR A 110 3.52 19.40 5.90
C THR A 110 2.76 18.91 4.67
N HIS A 111 1.82 17.97 4.85
CA HIS A 111 1.02 17.38 3.80
C HIS A 111 -0.47 17.63 4.03
N GLY A 112 -1.18 17.97 2.95
CA GLY A 112 -2.62 18.12 2.99
C GLY A 112 -3.35 16.78 3.12
N PRO A 113 -4.67 16.81 3.31
CA PRO A 113 -5.47 15.61 3.54
C PRO A 113 -5.34 14.63 2.38
N SER A 114 -5.11 13.37 2.70
CA SER A 114 -5.00 12.27 1.76
C SER A 114 -6.17 11.29 1.91
N LEU A 115 -6.48 10.61 0.81
CA LEU A 115 -7.47 9.55 0.73
C LEU A 115 -6.82 8.37 0.01
N ARG A 116 -6.62 7.27 0.74
CA ARG A 116 -6.18 6.01 0.14
C ARG A 116 -7.39 5.14 -0.14
N THR A 117 -7.53 4.63 -1.37
CA THR A 117 -8.63 3.76 -1.74
C THR A 117 -8.16 2.57 -2.55
N VAL A 118 -8.72 1.40 -2.23
CA VAL A 118 -8.46 0.15 -2.97
C VAL A 118 -9.70 -0.24 -3.75
N LEU A 119 -9.56 -0.37 -5.06
CA LEU A 119 -10.61 -0.72 -6.00
C LEU A 119 -10.35 -2.11 -6.57
N ALA A 120 -11.41 -2.90 -6.68
CA ALA A 120 -11.39 -4.18 -7.38
C ALA A 120 -12.21 -4.03 -8.65
N LEU A 121 -11.52 -3.96 -9.78
CA LEU A 121 -12.11 -3.91 -11.11
C LEU A 121 -12.31 -5.34 -11.65
N PRO A 122 -13.24 -5.54 -12.62
CA PRO A 122 -13.32 -6.82 -13.33
C PRO A 122 -11.99 -7.17 -14.01
N PRO A 123 -11.83 -8.40 -14.53
CA PRO A 123 -10.64 -8.77 -15.30
C PRO A 123 -10.50 -7.86 -16.53
N LEU A 124 -9.45 -7.03 -16.51
CA LEU A 124 -9.08 -6.10 -17.57
C LEU A 124 -7.63 -6.37 -17.96
N PHE A 125 -7.34 -6.31 -19.26
CA PHE A 125 -6.05 -6.70 -19.84
C PHE A 125 -5.68 -5.70 -20.93
N ASP A 126 -4.39 -5.67 -21.27
CA ASP A 126 -3.78 -4.86 -22.33
C ASP A 126 -3.87 -3.33 -22.10
N HIS A 127 -5.09 -2.81 -21.96
CA HIS A 127 -5.36 -1.39 -21.83
C HIS A 127 -6.71 -1.13 -21.15
N VAL A 128 -6.74 -0.22 -20.18
CA VAL A 128 -7.99 0.31 -19.61
C VAL A 128 -7.95 1.83 -19.48
N PRO A 129 -8.94 2.57 -20.03
CA PRO A 129 -9.15 3.96 -19.66
C PRO A 129 -9.83 4.03 -18.29
N VAL A 130 -9.16 4.61 -17.29
CA VAL A 130 -9.68 4.86 -15.94
C VAL A 130 -10.11 6.31 -15.83
N VAL A 131 -11.26 6.55 -15.21
CA VAL A 131 -11.85 7.87 -15.03
C VAL A 131 -11.82 8.22 -13.56
N PHE A 132 -11.31 9.42 -13.25
CA PHE A 132 -11.28 10.01 -11.92
C PHE A 132 -12.17 11.24 -11.89
N ALA A 133 -12.88 11.44 -10.78
CA ALA A 133 -13.67 12.65 -10.58
C ALA A 133 -13.91 12.95 -9.09
N TRP A 134 -13.87 14.24 -8.72
CA TRP A 134 -14.20 14.72 -7.38
C TRP A 134 -14.86 16.11 -7.44
N PRO A 135 -16.10 16.18 -7.98
CA PRO A 135 -16.91 17.40 -8.10
C PRO A 135 -16.93 18.31 -6.88
N GLU A 136 -16.97 17.72 -5.69
CA GLU A 136 -17.11 18.41 -4.40
C GLU A 136 -15.92 19.34 -4.11
N ILE A 137 -14.75 19.04 -4.67
CA ILE A 137 -13.56 19.89 -4.61
C ILE A 137 -13.24 20.56 -5.95
N GLY A 138 -14.15 20.46 -6.93
CA GLY A 138 -13.98 21.02 -8.27
C GLY A 138 -13.04 20.24 -9.18
N PHE A 139 -12.61 19.03 -8.79
CA PHE A 139 -11.75 18.19 -9.62
C PHE A 139 -12.57 17.54 -10.76
N PRO A 140 -12.20 17.78 -12.04
CA PRO A 140 -13.03 17.36 -13.16
C PRO A 140 -12.82 15.90 -13.55
N GLU A 141 -13.78 15.38 -14.33
CA GLU A 141 -13.65 14.11 -15.03
C GLU A 141 -12.32 14.08 -15.80
N THR A 142 -11.42 13.21 -15.35
CA THR A 142 -10.08 13.05 -15.89
C THR A 142 -9.91 11.59 -16.28
N VAL A 143 -9.72 11.34 -17.57
CA VAL A 143 -9.47 10.00 -18.11
C VAL A 143 -7.97 9.78 -18.22
N VAL A 144 -7.49 8.66 -17.70
CA VAL A 144 -6.10 8.22 -17.78
C VAL A 144 -6.07 6.82 -18.38
N ASP A 145 -5.25 6.64 -19.40
CA ASP A 145 -5.03 5.35 -20.03
C ASP A 145 -3.98 4.55 -19.25
N LEU A 146 -4.37 3.38 -18.74
CA LEU A 146 -3.47 2.45 -18.08
C LEU A 146 -3.11 1.31 -19.04
N SER A 147 -1.81 1.15 -19.28
CA SER A 147 -1.27 -0.03 -19.96
C SER A 147 -1.26 -1.19 -18.97
N LEU A 148 -1.84 -2.33 -19.34
CA LEU A 148 -1.94 -3.51 -18.49
C LEU A 148 -1.22 -4.70 -19.15
N PRO A 149 -0.79 -5.70 -18.36
CA PRO A 149 -0.33 -6.97 -18.90
C PRO A 149 -1.44 -7.65 -19.72
N ASP A 150 -1.03 -8.39 -20.75
CA ASP A 150 -1.96 -9.21 -21.52
C ASP A 150 -2.49 -10.39 -20.68
N ARG A 151 -3.61 -10.95 -21.12
CA ARG A 151 -4.28 -12.05 -20.42
C ARG A 151 -3.38 -13.28 -20.25
N ALA A 152 -2.60 -13.63 -21.27
CA ALA A 152 -1.75 -14.82 -21.23
C ALA A 152 -0.63 -14.68 -20.20
N THR A 153 -0.08 -13.48 -20.07
CA THR A 153 0.92 -13.10 -19.08
C THR A 153 0.31 -13.18 -17.68
N VAL A 154 -0.88 -12.62 -17.47
CA VAL A 154 -1.57 -12.69 -16.17
C VAL A 154 -1.87 -14.14 -15.77
N GLU A 155 -2.39 -14.96 -16.68
CA GLU A 155 -2.69 -16.37 -16.41
C GLU A 155 -1.43 -17.21 -16.13
N ARG A 156 -0.32 -16.93 -16.82
CA ARG A 156 0.95 -17.65 -16.65
C ARG A 156 1.69 -17.24 -15.37
N ASP A 157 1.72 -15.95 -15.06
CA ASP A 157 2.63 -15.39 -14.05
C ASP A 157 1.93 -15.15 -12.71
N THR A 158 0.61 -15.31 -12.63
CA THR A 158 -0.11 -15.36 -11.35
C THR A 158 0.13 -16.70 -10.66
N ILE A 159 0.66 -16.65 -9.44
CA ILE A 159 1.02 -17.86 -8.68
C ILE A 159 0.47 -17.81 -7.27
N SER A 160 0.02 -18.95 -6.75
CA SER A 160 -0.33 -19.12 -5.33
C SER A 160 0.85 -18.71 -4.43
N ILE A 161 0.61 -17.99 -3.35
CA ILE A 161 1.66 -17.68 -2.36
C ILE A 161 2.22 -18.95 -1.71
N TRP A 162 1.46 -20.04 -1.73
CA TRP A 162 1.87 -21.34 -1.18
C TRP A 162 2.81 -22.10 -2.12
N ASP A 163 2.76 -21.80 -3.41
CA ASP A 163 3.59 -22.42 -4.45
C ASP A 163 4.70 -21.50 -4.97
N ALA A 164 4.62 -20.20 -4.62
CA ALA A 164 5.58 -19.21 -5.06
C ALA A 164 7.03 -19.55 -4.64
N PRO A 165 8.04 -19.21 -5.46
CA PRO A 165 9.44 -19.43 -5.12
C PRO A 165 9.83 -18.69 -3.85
N LEU A 166 10.48 -19.42 -2.93
CA LEU A 166 11.00 -18.87 -1.67
C LEU A 166 12.53 -18.92 -1.71
N ARG A 167 13.16 -17.74 -1.68
CA ARG A 167 14.63 -17.59 -1.63
C ARG A 167 15.00 -16.87 -0.36
N VAL A 168 15.32 -17.63 0.67
CA VAL A 168 15.62 -17.13 2.02
C VAL A 168 16.92 -17.71 2.54
N GLY A 169 17.66 -16.91 3.30
CA GLY A 169 18.84 -17.32 4.05
C GLY A 169 18.55 -17.39 5.55
N ARG A 170 19.41 -18.10 6.28
CA ARG A 170 19.45 -17.93 7.74
C ARG A 170 20.08 -16.58 8.07
N PRO A 171 19.62 -15.90 9.13
CA PRO A 171 20.28 -14.68 9.59
C PRO A 171 21.77 -14.95 9.89
N PRO A 172 22.69 -14.09 9.44
CA PRO A 172 24.10 -14.22 9.79
C PRO A 172 24.28 -14.03 11.29
N ASP A 173 25.13 -14.82 11.94
CA ASP A 173 25.38 -14.70 13.38
C ASP A 173 26.82 -14.20 13.62
N PRO A 174 27.08 -13.26 14.56
CA PRO A 174 26.10 -12.43 15.28
C PRO A 174 25.59 -11.21 14.48
N LEU A 175 24.34 -10.81 14.72
CA LEU A 175 23.75 -9.52 14.34
C LEU A 175 23.62 -8.60 15.57
N ARG A 176 23.85 -7.30 15.36
CA ARG A 176 23.57 -6.23 16.32
C ARG A 176 22.17 -5.71 16.06
N HIS A 177 21.28 -5.92 17.01
CA HIS A 177 19.90 -5.45 16.89
C HIS A 177 19.76 -4.06 17.49
N ARG A 178 19.13 -3.16 16.73
CA ARG A 178 18.75 -1.82 17.21
C ARG A 178 17.39 -1.45 16.65
N VAL A 179 16.71 -0.55 17.33
CA VAL A 179 15.52 0.10 16.78
C VAL A 179 15.98 1.34 16.02
N GLY A 180 15.39 1.57 14.86
CA GLY A 180 15.55 2.80 14.11
C GLY A 180 14.28 3.11 13.33
N GLY A 181 14.23 4.31 12.81
CA GLY A 181 13.20 4.76 11.87
C GLY A 181 13.81 5.84 11.01
N LEU A 182 13.25 6.06 9.84
CA LEU A 182 13.41 7.36 9.21
C LEU A 182 12.39 8.30 9.84
N ASP A 183 12.84 9.47 10.26
CA ASP A 183 11.96 10.56 10.66
C ASP A 183 11.38 11.20 9.39
N VAL A 184 10.35 10.55 8.84
CA VAL A 184 9.57 11.08 7.71
C VAL A 184 8.11 11.08 8.15
N ASP A 185 7.51 12.26 8.20
CA ASP A 185 6.13 12.44 8.67
C ASP A 185 5.14 11.57 7.87
N GLU A 186 5.30 11.53 6.53
CA GLU A 186 4.57 10.63 5.63
C GLU A 186 5.26 10.66 4.25
N PRO A 187 5.75 9.53 3.70
CA PRO A 187 6.30 9.53 2.35
C PRO A 187 5.19 9.78 1.32
N ALA A 188 5.48 10.63 0.31
CA ALA A 188 4.61 10.85 -0.84
C ALA A 188 4.60 9.62 -1.78
N ILE A 189 4.05 8.49 -1.30
CA ILE A 189 4.02 7.21 -1.99
C ILE A 189 3.26 7.25 -3.32
N GLU A 190 2.33 8.20 -3.47
CA GLU A 190 1.63 8.47 -4.73
C GLU A 190 2.58 8.91 -5.85
N ALA A 191 3.72 9.50 -5.50
CA ALA A 191 4.76 9.92 -6.43
C ALA A 191 5.93 8.95 -6.48
N GLY A 192 5.83 7.83 -5.78
CA GLY A 192 6.86 6.81 -5.75
C GLY A 192 6.83 5.88 -6.95
N ARG A 193 7.86 5.04 -7.05
CA ARG A 193 7.97 3.99 -8.06
C ARG A 193 8.08 2.62 -7.41
N ILE A 194 7.38 1.61 -7.93
CA ILE A 194 7.60 0.22 -7.52
C ILE A 194 9.00 -0.21 -7.94
N VAL A 195 9.80 -0.64 -6.96
CA VAL A 195 11.20 -1.04 -7.17
C VAL A 195 11.43 -2.53 -6.93
N ALA A 196 10.41 -3.27 -6.48
CA ALA A 196 10.42 -4.73 -6.47
C ALA A 196 8.99 -5.28 -6.65
N ALA A 197 8.89 -6.40 -7.37
CA ALA A 197 7.63 -7.11 -7.53
C ALA A 197 7.19 -7.81 -6.22
N PRO A 198 5.88 -8.08 -6.05
CA PRO A 198 5.39 -8.85 -4.91
C PRO A 198 6.04 -10.23 -4.82
N ARG A 199 6.33 -10.68 -3.60
CA ARG A 199 6.97 -11.98 -3.38
C ARG A 199 6.81 -12.50 -1.97
N VAL A 200 6.89 -13.81 -1.82
CA VAL A 200 6.93 -14.45 -0.50
C VAL A 200 8.30 -14.22 0.14
N LEU A 201 8.29 -13.72 1.38
CA LEU A 201 9.47 -13.46 2.20
C LEU A 201 9.73 -14.57 3.21
N SER A 202 8.69 -15.22 3.73
CA SER A 202 8.80 -16.37 4.63
C SER A 202 7.55 -17.23 4.49
N ARG A 203 7.69 -18.55 4.64
CA ARG A 203 6.58 -19.50 4.59
C ARG A 203 6.94 -20.79 5.32
N ASP A 204 6.04 -21.26 6.18
CA ASP A 204 6.10 -22.59 6.80
C ASP A 204 4.68 -23.06 7.14
N GLY A 205 4.31 -24.27 6.70
CA GLY A 205 2.94 -24.79 6.79
C GLY A 205 1.92 -23.78 6.25
N ASP A 206 0.90 -23.50 7.07
CA ASP A 206 -0.19 -22.59 6.73
C ASP A 206 0.08 -21.13 7.13
N ALA A 207 1.34 -20.72 7.30
CA ALA A 207 1.70 -19.33 7.58
C ALA A 207 2.67 -18.79 6.51
N ALA A 208 2.41 -17.58 6.03
CA ALA A 208 3.26 -16.90 5.06
C ALA A 208 3.34 -15.38 5.30
N VAL A 209 4.51 -14.83 4.99
CA VAL A 209 4.80 -13.39 4.96
C VAL A 209 5.12 -13.00 3.52
N VAL A 210 4.44 -11.99 3.01
CA VAL A 210 4.49 -11.58 1.61
C VAL A 210 4.82 -10.10 1.54
N LEU A 211 5.83 -9.75 0.77
CA LEU A 211 6.03 -8.39 0.29
C LEU A 211 4.95 -8.12 -0.76
N THR A 212 3.99 -7.25 -0.46
CA THR A 212 2.95 -6.86 -1.43
C THR A 212 3.36 -5.64 -2.22
N ARG A 213 4.16 -4.73 -1.63
CA ARG A 213 4.63 -3.53 -2.31
C ARG A 213 5.99 -3.09 -1.77
N LEU A 214 6.86 -2.66 -2.67
CA LEU A 214 8.08 -1.93 -2.34
C LEU A 214 8.19 -0.70 -3.25
N THR A 215 7.94 0.48 -2.68
CA THR A 215 7.92 1.75 -3.40
C THR A 215 9.07 2.63 -2.96
N ALA A 216 9.87 3.13 -3.90
CA ALA A 216 10.90 4.13 -3.63
C ALA A 216 10.31 5.55 -3.73
N VAL A 217 10.57 6.37 -2.71
CA VAL A 217 10.19 7.79 -2.62
C VAL A 217 11.42 8.57 -2.15
N GLY A 218 12.14 9.19 -3.09
CA GLY A 218 13.41 9.86 -2.78
C GLY A 218 14.43 8.90 -2.15
N THR A 219 14.83 9.20 -0.90
CA THR A 219 15.76 8.38 -0.09
C THR A 219 15.06 7.35 0.79
N ALA A 220 13.73 7.31 0.79
CA ALA A 220 12.95 6.36 1.57
C ALA A 220 12.41 5.22 0.68
N LEU A 221 12.21 4.07 1.32
CA LEU A 221 11.44 2.95 0.79
C LEU A 221 10.20 2.77 1.65
N SER A 222 9.02 2.82 1.03
CA SER A 222 7.77 2.39 1.67
C SER A 222 7.56 0.90 1.32
N VAL A 223 7.44 0.08 2.36
CA VAL A 223 7.35 -1.37 2.29
C VAL A 223 6.01 -1.80 2.84
N GLU A 224 5.23 -2.54 2.07
CA GLU A 224 4.00 -3.14 2.56
C GLU A 224 4.16 -4.66 2.66
N ILE A 225 3.85 -5.18 3.84
CA ILE A 225 3.92 -6.60 4.17
C ILE A 225 2.53 -7.11 4.49
N LEU A 226 2.17 -8.23 3.86
CA LEU A 226 1.00 -9.03 4.17
C LEU A 226 1.44 -10.27 4.94
N SER A 227 0.81 -10.51 6.09
CA SER A 227 0.97 -11.69 6.92
C SER A 227 -0.33 -12.48 6.87
N VAL A 228 -0.26 -13.76 6.49
CA VAL A 228 -1.41 -14.67 6.44
C VAL A 228 -1.11 -15.94 7.21
N ALA A 229 -2.09 -16.42 7.97
CA ALA A 229 -1.98 -17.69 8.67
C ALA A 229 -3.31 -18.44 8.66
N GLY A 230 -3.25 -19.77 8.57
CA GLY A 230 -4.39 -20.68 8.65
C GLY A 230 -4.43 -21.45 9.97
N GLU A 231 -5.61 -21.92 10.32
CA GLU A 231 -5.86 -22.91 11.38
C GLU A 231 -5.17 -22.60 12.73
N GLU A 232 -4.33 -23.51 13.23
CA GLU A 232 -3.62 -23.35 14.50
C GLU A 232 -2.70 -22.13 14.52
N ARG A 233 -2.06 -21.83 13.38
CA ARG A 233 -1.18 -20.66 13.23
C ARG A 233 -1.99 -19.37 13.28
N ALA A 234 -3.21 -19.36 12.72
CA ALA A 234 -4.14 -18.23 12.81
C ALA A 234 -4.52 -17.94 14.27
N ARG A 235 -4.90 -18.98 15.02
CA ARG A 235 -5.23 -18.85 16.45
C ARG A 235 -4.05 -18.33 17.27
N ALA A 236 -2.85 -18.83 17.02
CA ALA A 236 -1.64 -18.39 17.71
C ALA A 236 -1.30 -16.92 17.39
N ALA A 237 -1.42 -16.52 16.12
CA ALA A 237 -1.24 -15.13 15.70
C ALA A 237 -2.25 -14.18 16.38
N MET A 238 -3.55 -14.52 16.35
CA MET A 238 -4.59 -13.73 17.03
C MET A 238 -4.34 -13.59 18.53
N ALA A 239 -3.92 -14.67 19.20
CA ALA A 239 -3.61 -14.62 20.63
C ALA A 239 -2.40 -13.72 20.94
N GLY A 240 -1.45 -13.62 20.02
CA GLY A 240 -0.29 -12.74 20.13
C GLY A 240 -0.60 -11.26 19.96
N ASP A 241 -1.64 -10.91 19.19
CA ASP A 241 -2.01 -9.53 18.86
C ASP A 241 -2.93 -8.86 19.90
N TYR A 242 -3.64 -9.66 20.67
CA TYR A 242 -4.42 -9.21 21.82
C TYR A 242 -3.78 -9.66 23.14
N PRO A 243 -2.50 -9.34 23.42
CA PRO A 243 -1.89 -9.76 24.67
C PRO A 243 -2.52 -8.98 25.83
N PRO A 244 -2.60 -9.56 27.04
CA PRO A 244 -3.00 -8.82 28.23
C PRO A 244 -2.10 -7.58 28.39
N SER A 245 -2.74 -6.43 28.61
CA SER A 245 -2.20 -5.06 28.57
C SER A 245 -0.78 -4.93 29.14
N ARG A 246 0.24 -5.14 28.30
CA ARG A 246 1.63 -4.82 28.63
C ARG A 246 1.94 -3.44 28.07
N PRO A 247 2.21 -2.44 28.92
CA PRO A 247 2.58 -1.12 28.44
C PRO A 247 3.85 -1.24 27.59
N PRO A 248 3.99 -0.40 26.54
CA PRO A 248 5.23 -0.31 25.80
C PRO A 248 6.41 -0.01 26.75
N PRO A 249 7.61 -0.55 26.49
CA PRO A 249 8.80 -0.13 27.20
C PRO A 249 9.01 1.37 26.96
N SER A 250 9.56 2.06 27.96
CA SER A 250 9.89 3.48 27.84
C SER A 250 11.03 3.78 26.86
N VAL A 251 11.76 2.74 26.44
CA VAL A 251 12.83 2.79 25.46
C VAL A 251 12.52 1.78 24.35
N PRO A 252 12.65 2.15 23.07
CA PRO A 252 12.45 1.21 21.97
C PRO A 252 13.39 0.01 22.10
N ASP A 253 12.80 -1.18 22.18
CA ASP A 253 13.53 -2.45 22.33
C ASP A 253 13.34 -3.32 21.06
N PRO A 254 14.43 -3.79 20.43
CA PRO A 254 14.33 -4.70 19.28
C PRO A 254 13.55 -5.98 19.58
N GLY A 255 13.69 -6.55 20.78
CA GLY A 255 12.98 -7.77 21.16
C GLY A 255 11.46 -7.54 21.23
N TYR A 256 11.07 -6.39 21.75
CA TYR A 256 9.70 -5.92 21.74
C TYR A 256 9.14 -5.74 20.33
N LEU A 257 9.82 -5.02 19.43
CA LEU A 257 9.34 -4.84 18.04
C LEU A 257 9.27 -6.15 17.25
N ARG A 258 10.21 -7.06 17.48
CA ARG A 258 10.23 -8.39 16.84
C ARG A 258 9.02 -9.25 17.21
N THR A 259 8.44 -9.03 18.38
CA THR A 259 7.39 -9.90 18.95
C THR A 259 6.04 -9.22 19.05
N ARG A 260 5.96 -7.90 18.83
CA ARG A 260 4.75 -7.12 19.00
C ARG A 260 4.24 -6.56 17.69
N GLY A 261 2.91 -6.55 17.61
CA GLY A 261 2.17 -5.94 16.53
C GLY A 261 1.56 -7.02 15.66
N PRO A 262 0.50 -6.65 14.91
CA PRO A 262 -0.18 -7.58 14.05
C PRO A 262 0.72 -8.01 12.89
N GLY A 263 0.94 -9.31 12.78
CA GLY A 263 1.69 -9.91 11.68
C GLY A 263 3.21 -9.93 11.89
N ALA A 264 3.93 -9.99 10.76
CA ALA A 264 5.38 -10.02 10.72
C ALA A 264 6.01 -8.67 11.03
N ALA A 265 7.09 -8.71 11.81
CA ALA A 265 8.01 -7.60 12.00
C ALA A 265 9.17 -7.71 10.99
N ILE A 266 9.70 -6.56 10.58
CA ILE A 266 10.86 -6.50 9.68
C ILE A 266 11.97 -5.61 10.24
N ALA A 267 13.20 -5.94 9.86
CA ALA A 267 14.36 -5.08 10.05
C ALA A 267 15.15 -4.96 8.75
N ALA A 268 15.66 -3.76 8.45
CA ALA A 268 16.65 -3.59 7.39
C ALA A 268 18.01 -4.05 7.91
N VAL A 269 18.69 -4.91 7.15
CA VAL A 269 20.03 -5.40 7.51
C VAL A 269 21.06 -4.64 6.69
N HIS A 270 22.03 -4.03 7.38
CA HIS A 270 23.19 -3.39 6.79
C HIS A 270 24.44 -3.82 7.54
N ASP A 271 25.39 -4.42 6.84
CA ASP A 271 26.60 -5.06 7.39
C ASP A 271 26.29 -6.09 8.49
N ARG A 272 26.32 -5.66 9.75
CA ARG A 272 26.07 -6.48 10.94
C ARG A 272 24.95 -5.90 11.81
N ASP A 273 24.30 -4.84 11.37
CA ASP A 273 23.20 -4.19 12.08
C ASP A 273 21.86 -4.65 11.48
N ALA A 274 20.96 -5.11 12.34
CA ALA A 274 19.54 -5.30 12.04
C ALA A 274 18.74 -4.17 12.68
N VAL A 275 18.25 -3.25 11.85
CA VAL A 275 17.51 -2.06 12.26
C VAL A 275 16.02 -2.34 12.18
N TRP A 276 15.41 -2.65 13.32
CA TRP A 276 13.98 -2.88 13.43
C TRP A 276 13.23 -1.55 13.33
N VAL A 277 12.13 -1.57 12.60
CA VAL A 277 11.28 -0.40 12.35
C VAL A 277 9.88 -0.65 12.87
N GLU A 278 9.27 0.39 13.42
CA GLU A 278 7.85 0.35 13.76
C GLU A 278 7.00 0.45 12.49
N PRO A 279 5.87 -0.28 12.40
CA PRO A 279 4.93 -0.09 11.32
C PRO A 279 4.31 1.31 11.42
N HIS A 280 4.31 2.04 10.30
CA HIS A 280 3.67 3.34 10.17
C HIS A 280 2.14 3.20 10.19
N THR A 281 1.61 2.18 9.52
CA THR A 281 0.19 1.80 9.58
C THR A 281 0.06 0.30 9.68
N CYS A 282 -1.01 -0.17 10.31
CA CYS A 282 -1.35 -1.58 10.33
C CYS A 282 -2.86 -1.80 10.31
N SER A 283 -3.27 -2.89 9.69
CA SER A 283 -4.64 -3.40 9.72
C SER A 283 -4.59 -4.90 9.85
N PHE A 284 -5.49 -5.48 10.62
CA PHE A 284 -5.54 -6.92 10.79
C PHE A 284 -6.94 -7.37 11.16
N GLY A 285 -7.20 -8.65 10.91
CA GLY A 285 -8.46 -9.28 11.20
C GLY A 285 -8.40 -10.75 10.83
N GLY A 286 -9.43 -11.48 11.24
CA GLY A 286 -9.48 -12.91 11.05
C GLY A 286 -10.43 -13.58 12.03
N ASP A 287 -10.41 -14.90 11.98
CA ASP A 287 -11.07 -15.79 12.92
C ASP A 287 -10.13 -16.96 13.27
N ASP A 288 -10.65 -17.96 13.98
CA ASP A 288 -9.89 -19.15 14.40
C ASP A 288 -9.36 -20.01 13.24
N ARG A 289 -9.75 -19.73 11.99
CA ARG A 289 -9.37 -20.49 10.80
C ARG A 289 -8.46 -19.69 9.88
N ALA A 290 -8.61 -18.38 9.84
CA ALA A 290 -7.82 -17.53 8.97
C ALA A 290 -7.47 -16.22 9.66
N TYR A 291 -6.19 -15.87 9.63
CA TYR A 291 -5.67 -14.61 10.13
C TYR A 291 -5.02 -13.84 8.99
N ARG A 292 -5.22 -12.52 8.99
CA ARG A 292 -4.60 -11.60 8.04
C ARG A 292 -4.17 -10.32 8.74
N ALA A 293 -2.94 -9.88 8.46
CA ALA A 293 -2.47 -8.55 8.81
C ALA A 293 -1.73 -7.91 7.64
N THR A 294 -1.92 -6.61 7.46
CA THR A 294 -1.16 -5.77 6.53
C THR A 294 -0.48 -4.69 7.34
N ALA A 295 0.82 -4.51 7.15
CA ALA A 295 1.62 -3.49 7.81
C ALA A 295 2.47 -2.73 6.80
N GLU A 296 2.52 -1.41 6.93
CA GLU A 296 3.37 -0.54 6.12
C GLU A 296 4.55 -0.03 6.96
N PHE A 297 5.74 -0.08 6.39
CA PHE A 297 6.99 0.34 7.03
C PHE A 297 7.71 1.35 6.14
N VAL A 298 8.48 2.24 6.77
CA VAL A 298 9.34 3.19 6.07
C VAL A 298 10.81 2.89 6.41
N LEU A 299 11.59 2.56 5.39
CA LEU A 299 13.00 2.20 5.50
C LEU A 299 13.89 3.19 4.77
N SER A 300 15.14 3.34 5.22
CA SER A 300 16.17 3.99 4.40
C SER A 300 16.45 3.17 3.16
N ARG A 301 16.57 3.86 2.02
CA ARG A 301 17.02 3.22 0.79
C ARG A 301 18.47 2.71 0.97
N PRO A 302 18.77 1.44 0.62
CA PRO A 302 20.13 0.94 0.67
C PRO A 302 21.00 1.70 -0.35
N ALA A 303 22.30 1.76 -0.10
CA ALA A 303 23.26 2.36 -1.04
C ALA A 303 23.44 1.53 -2.32
N GLY A 304 23.14 0.23 -2.25
CA GLY A 304 23.19 -0.70 -3.38
C GLY A 304 21.82 -0.97 -4.01
N ASP A 305 21.78 -1.99 -4.87
CA ASP A 305 20.61 -2.50 -5.58
C ASP A 305 19.92 -3.67 -4.85
N VAL A 306 20.28 -3.91 -3.59
CA VAL A 306 19.70 -4.97 -2.76
C VAL A 306 19.30 -4.41 -1.41
N LEU A 307 18.04 -4.65 -1.03
CA LEU A 307 17.53 -4.47 0.31
C LEU A 307 17.51 -5.85 1.00
N THR A 308 18.36 -6.04 2.00
CA THR A 308 18.31 -7.23 2.84
C THR A 308 17.34 -6.99 4.01
N LEU A 309 16.30 -7.81 4.09
CA LEU A 309 15.32 -7.79 5.17
C LEU A 309 15.54 -8.97 6.11
N LEU A 310 15.59 -8.72 7.41
CA LEU A 310 15.33 -9.72 8.43
C LEU A 310 13.82 -9.72 8.70
N VAL A 311 13.18 -10.88 8.53
CA VAL A 311 11.73 -11.04 8.68
C VAL A 311 11.47 -12.02 9.82
N ALA A 312 10.63 -11.62 10.77
CA ALA A 312 10.25 -12.44 11.91
C ALA A 312 8.74 -12.42 12.13
N TRP A 313 8.16 -13.58 12.37
CA TRP A 313 6.76 -13.70 12.79
C TRP A 313 6.58 -14.82 13.82
N PRO A 314 7.14 -14.63 15.04
CA PRO A 314 7.20 -15.68 16.03
C PRO A 314 5.83 -16.11 16.57
N SER A 315 4.81 -15.23 16.56
CA SER A 315 3.45 -15.56 16.99
C SER A 315 2.76 -16.55 16.06
N ALA A 316 3.09 -16.52 14.76
CA ALA A 316 2.72 -17.55 13.81
C ALA A 316 3.77 -18.68 13.75
N GLY A 317 4.72 -18.75 14.68
CA GLY A 317 5.77 -19.77 14.75
C GLY A 317 6.69 -19.86 13.52
N LEU A 318 6.82 -18.78 12.73
CA LEU A 318 7.78 -18.74 11.63
C LEU A 318 9.18 -18.46 12.17
N PRO A 319 10.22 -19.14 11.66
CA PRO A 319 11.60 -18.81 12.00
C PRO A 319 12.00 -17.47 11.42
N ASP A 320 12.97 -16.81 12.07
CA ASP A 320 13.62 -15.64 11.51
C ASP A 320 14.38 -16.01 10.24
N VAL A 321 14.18 -15.22 9.19
CA VAL A 321 14.84 -15.41 7.89
C VAL A 321 15.40 -14.10 7.35
N CYS A 322 16.50 -14.18 6.62
CA CYS A 322 17.00 -13.07 5.82
C CYS A 322 16.57 -13.23 4.36
N VAL A 323 16.12 -12.13 3.76
CA VAL A 323 15.66 -12.09 2.39
C VAL A 323 16.33 -10.95 1.65
N ASP A 324 17.02 -11.28 0.57
CA ASP A 324 17.55 -10.27 -0.35
C ASP A 324 16.47 -9.91 -1.38
N VAL A 325 16.06 -8.65 -1.34
CA VAL A 325 15.10 -8.06 -2.27
C VAL A 325 15.85 -7.17 -3.24
N PRO A 326 15.99 -7.56 -4.52
CA PRO A 326 16.51 -6.68 -5.55
C PRO A 326 15.66 -5.42 -5.64
N VAL A 327 16.32 -4.26 -5.61
CA VAL A 327 15.72 -2.94 -5.72
C VAL A 327 16.14 -2.38 -7.07
N LEU A 328 15.21 -2.30 -8.01
CA LEU A 328 15.48 -1.78 -9.35
C LEU A 328 15.97 -0.32 -9.24
N GLY A 329 17.13 -0.05 -9.84
CA GLY A 329 17.71 1.28 -9.92
C GLY A 329 16.90 2.21 -10.83
N PHE A 330 16.95 3.51 -10.54
CA PHE A 330 16.55 4.52 -11.52
C PHE A 330 17.67 4.59 -12.56
N GLY A 331 17.54 3.80 -13.63
CA GLY A 331 18.29 4.02 -14.87
C GLY A 331 17.72 5.22 -15.61
#